data_AF-X0SXT9-F1
#
_entry.id   AF-X0SXT9-F1
#
_cell.length_a   1.000
_cell.length_b   1.000
_cell.length_c   1.000
_cell.angle_alpha   90.00
_cell.angle_beta   90.00
_cell.angle_gamma   90.00
#
_symmetry.space_group_name_H-M   'P 1'
#
loop_
_entity.id
_entity.type
_entity.pdbx_description
1 polymer ?
#
loop_
_entity_poly.entity_id
_entity_poly.type
_entity_poly.pdbx_seq_one_letter_code
_entity_poly.pdbx_strand_id
1 'polypeptide(L)' 'MLKQELARCLQQAVLKAQQEGALASAALPEVLIEHPQNPEHGDFASG' A
#
# COMPACT_ATOMS: atom_id res chain seq x y z
N MET A 1 -6.31 -13.97 -0.92
CA MET A 1 -5.60 -14.25 0.35
C MET A 1 -4.33 -13.39 0.49
N LEU A 2 -3.22 -13.64 -0.22
CA LEU A 2 -1.98 -12.85 -0.03
C LEU A 2 -2.10 -11.37 -0.46
N LYS A 3 -2.61 -11.09 -1.67
CA LYS A 3 -2.78 -9.71 -2.17
C LYS A 3 -3.66 -8.83 -1.27
N GLN A 4 -4.72 -9.41 -0.72
CA GLN A 4 -5.62 -8.73 0.22
C GLN A 4 -4.90 -8.39 1.54
N GLU A 5 -4.05 -9.30 2.01
CA GLU A 5 -3.25 -9.07 3.22
C GLU A 5 -2.20 -7.97 3.00
N LEU A 6 -1.53 -7.96 1.83
CA LEU A 6 -0.64 -6.88 1.44
C LEU A 6 -1.35 -5.53 1.39
N ALA A 7 -2.56 -5.48 0.80
CA ALA A 7 -3.37 -4.27 0.78
C ALA A 7 -3.75 -3.80 2.19
N ARG A 8 -4.16 -4.72 3.07
CA ARG A 8 -4.49 -4.44 4.47
C ARG A 8 -3.28 -3.87 5.23
N CYS A 9 -2.12 -4.51 5.09
CA CYS A 9 -0.89 -4.06 5.71
C CYS A 9 -0.46 -2.66 5.21
N LEU A 10 -0.55 -2.42 3.91
CA LEU A 10 -0.23 -1.11 3.34
C LEU A 10 -1.16 -0.01 3.86
N GLN A 11 -2.47 -0.25 3.89
CA GLN A 11 -3.44 0.69 4.46
C GLN A 11 -3.11 1.02 5.92
N GLN A 12 -2.81 0.00 6.73
CA GLN A 12 -2.44 0.20 8.14
C GLN A 12 -1.16 1.02 8.30
N ALA A 13 -0.14 0.77 7.47
CA ALA A 13 1.12 1.51 7.51
C ALA A 13 0.92 2.99 7.18
N VAL A 14 0.14 3.30 6.15
CA VAL A 14 -0.16 4.69 5.77
C VAL A 14 -0.95 5.39 6.86
N LEU A 15 -2.00 4.76 7.41
CA LEU A 15 -2.80 5.34 8.50
C LEU A 15 -1.94 5.64 9.74
N LYS A 16 -1.03 4.72 10.09
CA LYS A 16 -0.09 4.93 11.20
C LYS A 16 0.84 6.11 10.93
N ALA A 17 1.43 6.19 9.73
CA ALA A 17 2.31 7.29 9.37
C ALA A 17 1.58 8.65 9.35
N GLN A 18 0.29 8.68 8.98
CA GLN A 18 -0.55 9.88 9.09
C GLN A 18 -0.80 10.27 10.55
N GLN A 19 -1.11 9.31 11.42
CA GLN A 19 -1.32 9.53 12.86
C GLN A 19 -0.04 10.06 13.54
N GLU A 20 1.12 9.57 13.12
CA GLU A 20 2.44 10.00 13.62
C GLU A 20 2.90 11.34 13.02
N GLY A 21 2.16 11.89 12.04
CA GLY A 21 2.51 13.13 11.34
C GLY A 21 3.66 13.00 10.33
N ALA A 22 4.10 11.77 10.05
CA ALA A 22 5.10 11.48 9.01
C ALA A 22 4.52 11.62 7.59
N LEU A 23 3.22 11.42 7.44
CA LEU A 23 2.46 11.70 6.22
C LEU A 23 1.35 12.71 6.48
N ALA A 24 1.01 13.50 5.47
CA ALA A 24 -0.14 14.39 5.54
C ALA A 24 -1.43 13.58 5.73
N SER A 25 -2.29 14.03 6.64
CA SER A 25 -3.61 13.44 6.85
C SER A 25 -4.50 13.75 5.64
N ALA A 26 -4.77 12.71 4.84
CA ALA A 26 -5.60 12.77 3.65
C ALA A 26 -6.39 11.46 3.53
N ALA A 27 -7.52 11.51 2.81
CA ALA A 27 -8.29 10.30 2.53
C ALA A 27 -7.42 9.31 1.72
N LEU A 28 -7.42 8.05 2.15
CA LEU A 28 -6.69 7.00 1.44
C LEU A 28 -7.48 6.56 0.20
N PRO A 29 -6.83 6.46 -0.97
CA PRO A 29 -7.41 5.77 -2.11
C PRO A 29 -7.51 4.27 -1.84
N GLU A 30 -8.29 3.58 -2.67
CA GLU A 30 -8.32 2.11 -2.65
C GLU A 30 -6.94 1.55 -2.99
N VAL A 31 -6.43 0.64 -2.14
CA VAL A 31 -5.13 0.00 -2.36
C VAL A 31 -5.28 -1.22 -3.26
N LEU A 32 -4.78 -1.11 -4.48
CA LEU A 32 -4.75 -2.20 -5.46
C LEU A 32 -3.37 -2.86 -5.47
N ILE A 33 -3.35 -4.20 -5.40
CA ILE A 33 -2.10 -4.99 -5.46
C ILE A 33 -2.05 -5.79 -6.76
N GLU A 34 -1.07 -5.46 -7.59
CA GLU A 34 -0.85 -6.04 -8.92
C GLU A 34 0.57 -6.56 -9.07
N HIS A 35 0.86 -7.21 -10.20
CA HIS A 35 2.25 -7.52 -10.56
C HIS A 35 2.83 -6.30 -11.28
N PRO A 36 4.08 -5.92 -11.00
CA PRO A 36 4.68 -4.77 -11.66
C PRO A 36 4.83 -5.01 -13.16
N GLN A 37 4.78 -3.93 -13.95
CA GLN A 37 5.03 -3.99 -15.40
C GLN A 37 6.45 -4.46 -15.71
N ASN A 38 7.41 -4.10 -14.86
CA ASN A 38 8.78 -4.61 -14.91
C ASN A 38 8.96 -5.69 -13.85
N PRO A 39 9.20 -6.96 -14.22
CA PRO A 39 9.38 -8.06 -13.26
C PRO A 39 10.60 -7.89 -12.34
N GLU A 40 11.59 -7.06 -12.73
CA GLU A 40 12.74 -6.73 -11.88
C GLU A 40 12.35 -5.88 -10.65
N HIS A 41 11.15 -5.29 -10.62
CA HIS A 41 10.65 -4.54 -9.46
C HIS A 41 10.06 -5.44 -8.36
N GLY A 42 10.11 -6.77 -8.55
CA GLY A 42 9.68 -7.77 -7.58
C GLY A 42 8.31 -8.36 -7.88
N ASP A 43 7.74 -9.04 -6.87
CA ASP A 43 6.53 -9.86 -7.07
C ASP A 43 5.24 -9.03 -7.10
N PHE A 44 5.18 -7.90 -6.38
CA PHE A 44 3.98 -7.09 -6.24
C PHE A 44 4.27 -5.60 -6.26
N ALA A 45 3.32 -4.82 -6.79
CA ALA A 45 3.29 -3.37 -6.73
C ALA A 45 1.93 -2.87 -6.24
N SER A 46 1.91 -1.67 -5.67
CA SER A 46 0.68 -0.96 -5.29
C SER A 46 0.51 0.31 -6.12
N GLY A 47 -0.69 0.50 -6.67
CA GLY A 47 -1.07 1.71 -7.43
C GLY A 47 -1.51 2.88 -6.58
#